data_AF-A0A2R6E957-F1
#
_entry.id   AF-A0A2R6E957-F1
#
_cell.length_a   1.000
_cell.length_b   1.000
_cell.length_c   1.000
_cell.angle_alpha   90.00
_cell.angle_beta   90.00
_cell.angle_gamma   90.00
#
_symmetry.space_group_name_H-M   'P 1'
#
loop_
_entity.id
_entity.type
_entity.pdbx_description
1 polymer ?
#
loop_
_entity_poly.entity_id
_entity_poly.type
_entity_poly.pdbx_seq_one_letter_code
_entity_poly.pdbx_strand_id
1 'polypeptide(L)'
;MTPADSPGGPLDVPTLEVLGRRAASHGLVKEWALQPDRLSPRRLAVRFDPKRYPPEVETVRLDIGWYEGDEYTVHYVESRGTDRWQCRWDRHLKPDAPDAHFHPPPDASGAVEPSPIDDTHHLAVLFSVLDWATDRVATLHDE
;
A
#
# COMPACT_ATOMS: atom_id res chain seq x y z
N MET A 1 6.19 -6.94 13.36
CA MET A 1 4.97 -7.63 12.89
C MET A 1 4.39 -8.37 14.09
N THR A 2 3.42 -7.78 14.77
CA THR A 2 2.71 -8.43 15.87
C THR A 2 1.67 -9.36 15.24
N PRO A 3 1.54 -10.63 15.65
CA PRO A 3 0.66 -11.61 14.99
C PRO A 3 -0.83 -11.21 14.91
N ALA A 4 -1.25 -10.18 15.64
CA ALA A 4 -2.64 -9.80 15.80
C ALA A 4 -3.25 -9.04 14.60
N ASP A 5 -2.48 -8.46 13.67
CA ASP A 5 -3.00 -7.62 12.57
C ASP A 5 -3.03 -8.33 11.20
N SER A 6 -3.14 -9.66 11.18
CA SER A 6 -3.19 -10.41 9.92
C SER A 6 -4.64 -10.63 9.46
N PRO A 7 -4.95 -10.36 8.18
CA PRO A 7 -6.26 -10.66 7.58
C PRO A 7 -6.64 -12.14 7.72
N GLY A 8 -7.93 -12.42 7.87
CA GLY A 8 -8.45 -13.77 8.15
C GLY A 8 -8.71 -14.64 6.91
N GLY A 9 -8.91 -14.03 5.74
CA GLY A 9 -9.32 -14.70 4.50
C GLY A 9 -8.18 -15.06 3.52
N PRO A 10 -8.46 -15.89 2.49
CA PRO A 10 -7.55 -16.10 1.37
C PRO A 10 -7.41 -14.84 0.51
N LEU A 11 -6.35 -14.79 -0.31
CA LEU A 11 -6.08 -13.66 -1.20
C LEU A 11 -7.07 -13.62 -2.38
N ASP A 12 -7.70 -12.48 -2.60
CA ASP A 12 -8.56 -12.23 -3.77
C ASP A 12 -7.68 -11.81 -4.97
N VAL A 13 -7.16 -12.82 -5.66
CA VAL A 13 -6.28 -12.63 -6.82
C VAL A 13 -6.95 -11.85 -7.97
N PRO A 14 -8.22 -12.13 -8.37
CA PRO A 14 -8.92 -11.31 -9.35
C PRO A 14 -8.94 -9.82 -9.01
N THR A 15 -9.23 -9.46 -7.75
CA THR A 15 -9.22 -8.06 -7.31
C THR A 15 -7.81 -7.47 -7.38
N LEU A 16 -6.77 -8.19 -6.95
CA LEU A 16 -5.38 -7.74 -7.10
C LEU A 16 -4.99 -7.49 -8.55
N GLU A 17 -5.44 -8.30 -9.51
CA GLU A 17 -5.15 -8.03 -10.91
C GLU A 17 -5.87 -6.78 -11.44
N VAL A 18 -7.12 -6.54 -11.01
CA VAL A 18 -7.85 -5.31 -11.33
C VAL A 18 -7.09 -4.10 -10.79
N LEU A 19 -6.66 -4.16 -9.53
CA LEU A 19 -5.88 -3.11 -8.87
C LEU A 19 -4.56 -2.85 -9.62
N GLY A 20 -3.82 -3.89 -9.98
CA GLY A 20 -2.58 -3.77 -10.75
C GLY A 20 -2.80 -3.11 -12.11
N ARG A 21 -3.76 -3.60 -12.90
CA ARG A 21 -4.12 -3.02 -14.20
C ARG A 21 -4.52 -1.55 -14.08
N ARG A 22 -5.26 -1.19 -13.04
CA ARG A 22 -5.71 0.20 -12.84
C ARG A 22 -4.57 1.10 -12.35
N ALA A 23 -3.73 0.62 -11.44
CA ALA A 23 -2.56 1.35 -10.96
C ALA A 23 -1.61 1.74 -12.11
N ALA A 24 -1.47 0.87 -13.12
CA ALA A 24 -0.64 1.15 -14.31
C ALA A 24 -1.07 2.40 -15.12
N SER A 25 -2.28 2.91 -14.92
CA SER A 25 -2.73 4.17 -15.55
C SER A 25 -2.27 5.43 -14.82
N HIS A 26 -1.70 5.30 -13.63
CA HIS A 26 -1.26 6.43 -12.80
C HIS A 26 0.16 6.89 -13.15
N GLY A 27 0.40 8.20 -13.21
CA GLY A 27 1.66 8.78 -13.70
C GLY A 27 2.92 8.50 -12.86
N LEU A 28 2.74 8.08 -11.60
CA LEU A 28 3.82 7.61 -10.73
C LEU A 28 4.19 6.15 -10.97
N VAL A 29 3.29 5.34 -11.52
CA VAL A 29 3.46 3.89 -11.58
C VAL A 29 4.27 3.51 -12.82
N LYS A 30 5.34 2.75 -12.60
CA LYS A 30 6.20 2.22 -13.67
C LYS A 30 5.76 0.84 -14.11
N GLU A 31 5.49 -0.05 -13.15
CA GLU A 31 5.11 -1.43 -13.41
C GLU A 31 4.41 -2.04 -12.19
N TRP A 32 3.77 -3.19 -12.39
CA TRP A 32 3.22 -3.98 -11.30
C TRP A 32 3.39 -5.47 -11.57
N ALA A 33 3.43 -6.27 -10.51
CA ALA A 33 3.48 -7.72 -10.59
C ALA A 33 2.82 -8.35 -9.37
N LEU A 34 2.19 -9.51 -9.58
CA LEU A 34 1.89 -10.41 -8.47
C LEU A 34 3.19 -11.06 -7.99
N GLN A 35 3.36 -11.15 -6.67
CA GLN A 35 4.59 -11.62 -6.01
C GLN A 35 4.30 -12.83 -5.11
N PRO A 36 5.18 -13.84 -5.06
CA PRO A 36 6.43 -13.95 -5.83
C PRO A 36 6.20 -14.17 -7.34
N ASP A 37 5.06 -14.74 -7.71
CA ASP A 37 4.67 -14.99 -9.09
C ASP A 37 3.14 -15.08 -9.22
N ARG A 38 2.65 -15.29 -10.45
CA ARG A 38 1.21 -15.42 -10.76
C ARG A 38 0.61 -16.78 -10.41
N LEU A 39 1.42 -17.82 -10.21
CA LEU A 39 0.95 -19.17 -9.90
C LEU A 39 0.62 -19.33 -8.42
N SER A 40 1.35 -18.63 -7.54
CA SER A 40 1.14 -18.67 -6.09
C SER A 40 1.34 -17.27 -5.50
N PRO A 41 0.49 -16.30 -5.88
CA PRO A 41 0.62 -14.93 -5.43
C PRO A 41 0.34 -14.82 -3.92
N ARG A 42 1.06 -13.90 -3.29
CA ARG A 42 0.92 -13.53 -1.88
C ARG A 42 0.55 -12.06 -1.71
N ARG A 43 0.83 -11.24 -2.73
CA ARG A 43 0.50 -9.81 -2.81
C ARG A 43 0.64 -9.30 -4.23
N LEU A 44 0.07 -8.13 -4.48
CA LEU A 44 0.41 -7.25 -5.60
C LEU A 44 1.57 -6.35 -5.17
N ALA A 45 2.60 -6.21 -5.99
CA ALA A 45 3.63 -5.19 -5.83
C ALA A 45 3.54 -4.20 -7.00
N VAL A 46 3.29 -2.94 -6.70
CA VAL A 46 3.33 -1.83 -7.66
C VAL A 46 4.63 -1.06 -7.44
N ARG A 47 5.44 -0.92 -8.49
CA ARG A 47 6.69 -0.16 -8.45
C ARG A 47 6.49 1.20 -9.09
N PHE A 48 6.97 2.22 -8.41
CA PHE A 48 6.85 3.59 -8.86
C PHE A 48 8.09 3.94 -9.69
N ASP A 49 7.97 4.91 -10.60
CA ASP A 49 9.10 5.40 -11.38
C ASP A 49 10.02 6.25 -10.49
N PRO A 50 11.25 5.81 -10.18
CA PRO A 50 12.16 6.56 -9.32
C PRO A 50 12.49 7.95 -9.89
N LYS A 51 12.33 8.18 -11.20
CA LYS A 51 12.51 9.51 -11.81
C LYS A 51 11.49 10.55 -11.35
N ARG A 52 10.41 10.13 -10.67
CA ARG A 52 9.41 11.04 -10.10
C ARG A 52 9.80 11.55 -8.71
N TYR A 53 10.81 10.95 -8.09
CA TYR A 53 11.25 11.26 -6.73
C TYR A 53 12.60 12.01 -6.72
N PRO A 54 12.93 12.72 -5.62
CA PRO A 54 14.28 13.23 -5.40
C PRO A 54 15.34 12.12 -5.34
N PRO A 55 16.62 12.42 -5.60
CA PRO A 55 17.71 11.43 -5.66
C PRO A 55 17.90 10.60 -4.37
N GLU A 56 17.50 11.12 -3.22
CA GLU A 56 17.59 10.46 -1.91
C GLU A 56 16.65 9.26 -1.79
N VAL A 57 15.61 9.19 -2.64
CA VAL A 57 14.64 8.09 -2.68
C VAL A 57 14.96 7.19 -3.86
N GLU A 58 15.64 6.08 -3.58
CA GLU A 58 16.22 5.19 -4.61
C GLU A 58 15.15 4.31 -5.28
N THR A 59 14.22 3.77 -4.49
CA THR A 59 13.12 2.95 -4.99
C THR A 59 11.88 3.16 -4.14
N VAL A 60 10.72 3.08 -4.79
CA VAL A 60 9.42 3.16 -4.13
C VAL A 60 8.51 2.05 -4.61
N ARG A 61 7.81 1.42 -3.66
CA ARG A 61 6.81 0.40 -3.94
C ARG A 61 5.57 0.56 -3.09
N LEU A 62 4.47 0.07 -3.64
CA LEU A 62 3.23 -0.19 -2.92
C LEU A 62 2.97 -1.70 -2.93
N ASP A 63 3.04 -2.33 -1.78
CA ASP A 63 2.69 -3.75 -1.59
C ASP A 63 1.23 -3.84 -1.11
N ILE A 64 0.37 -4.53 -1.86
CA ILE A 64 -1.07 -4.64 -1.60
C ILE A 64 -1.45 -6.11 -1.39
N GLY A 65 -2.05 -6.41 -0.25
CA GLY A 65 -2.84 -7.63 -0.02
C GLY A 65 -4.32 -7.27 0.00
N TRP A 66 -5.13 -7.97 -0.79
CA TRP A 66 -6.59 -7.87 -0.77
C TRP A 66 -7.15 -9.27 -0.56
N TYR A 67 -8.07 -9.42 0.37
CA TYR A 67 -8.53 -10.72 0.83
C TYR A 67 -10.04 -10.85 0.67
N GLU A 68 -10.53 -12.07 0.54
CA GLU A 68 -11.97 -12.33 0.56
C GLU A 68 -12.58 -11.77 1.87
N GLY A 69 -13.71 -11.07 1.76
CA GLY A 69 -14.32 -10.37 2.90
C GLY A 69 -13.90 -8.90 3.06
N ASP A 70 -13.27 -8.31 2.05
CA ASP A 70 -12.88 -6.89 2.00
C ASP A 70 -11.88 -6.45 3.07
N GLU A 71 -11.10 -7.40 3.60
CA GLU A 71 -9.90 -7.11 4.37
C GLU A 71 -8.74 -6.76 3.42
N TYR A 72 -7.88 -5.84 3.83
CA TYR A 72 -6.73 -5.44 3.02
C TYR A 72 -5.55 -4.96 3.83
N THR A 73 -4.38 -4.99 3.20
CA THR A 73 -3.17 -4.29 3.65
C THR A 73 -2.61 -3.54 2.44
N VAL A 74 -2.25 -2.28 2.64
CA VAL A 74 -1.62 -1.44 1.61
C VAL A 74 -0.40 -0.79 2.24
N HIS A 75 0.79 -1.18 1.79
CA HIS A 75 2.06 -0.81 2.41
C HIS A 75 2.92 -0.03 1.43
N TYR A 76 3.10 1.26 1.70
CA TYR A 76 3.97 2.14 0.93
C TYR A 76 5.37 2.12 1.54
N VAL A 77 6.39 1.92 0.70
CA VAL A 77 7.77 1.76 1.14
C VAL A 77 8.73 2.49 0.20
N GLU A 78 9.58 3.32 0.79
CA GLU A 78 10.71 4.00 0.15
C GLU A 78 12.04 3.43 0.66
N SER A 79 12.95 3.15 -0.26
CA SER A 79 14.36 2.86 0.05
C SER A 79 15.17 4.14 -0.03
N ARG A 80 15.92 4.46 1.03
CA ARG A 80 16.77 5.66 1.12
C ARG A 80 18.16 5.25 1.63
N GLY A 81 18.97 4.65 0.75
CA GLY A 81 20.27 4.08 1.13
C GLY A 81 20.12 2.90 2.09
N THR A 82 20.64 3.04 3.32
CA THR A 82 20.46 2.02 4.38
C THR A 82 19.15 2.16 5.15
N ASP A 83 18.45 3.28 4.97
CA ASP A 83 17.23 3.61 5.70
C ASP A 83 15.99 3.27 4.88
N ARG A 84 14.86 3.13 5.59
CA ARG A 84 13.55 2.88 5.01
C ARG A 84 12.55 3.85 5.58
N TRP A 85 11.72 4.40 4.70
CA TRP A 85 10.58 5.22 5.09
C TRP A 85 9.31 4.54 4.61
N GLN A 86 8.34 4.30 5.49
CA GLN A 86 7.17 3.48 5.18
C GLN A 86 5.95 3.88 6.00
N CYS A 87 4.76 3.68 5.43
CA CYS A 87 3.47 3.80 6.10
C CYS A 87 2.51 2.72 5.57
N ARG A 88 1.46 2.41 6.33
CA ARG A 88 0.55 1.30 5.99
C ARG A 88 -0.90 1.60 6.29
N TRP A 89 -1.81 1.24 5.39
CA TRP A 89 -3.25 1.20 5.64
C TRP A 89 -3.69 -0.24 5.75
N ASP A 90 -4.34 -0.59 6.85
CA ASP A 90 -4.84 -1.92 7.09
C ASP A 90 -6.34 -1.85 7.35
N ARG A 91 -7.07 -2.81 6.77
CA ARG A 91 -8.45 -3.13 7.15
C ARG A 91 -8.53 -4.59 7.53
N HIS A 92 -8.93 -4.88 8.75
CA HIS A 92 -9.20 -6.24 9.23
C HIS A 92 -10.47 -6.26 10.07
N LEU A 93 -11.26 -7.31 9.92
CA LEU A 93 -12.53 -7.42 10.62
C LEU A 93 -12.27 -8.01 12.01
N LYS A 94 -12.19 -7.14 13.03
CA LYS A 94 -12.09 -7.53 14.43
C LYS A 94 -13.35 -7.09 15.20
N PRO A 95 -14.00 -7.98 15.97
CA PRO A 95 -15.22 -7.64 16.70
C PRO A 95 -15.10 -6.42 17.63
N ASP A 96 -13.89 -6.17 18.16
CA ASP A 96 -13.63 -5.19 19.22
C ASP A 96 -12.68 -4.05 18.81
N ALA A 97 -12.41 -3.84 17.51
CA ALA A 97 -11.51 -2.78 17.04
C ALA A 97 -12.06 -2.06 15.81
N PRO A 98 -11.63 -0.81 15.52
CA PRO A 98 -11.97 -0.14 14.27
C PRO A 98 -11.52 -0.97 13.07
N ASP A 99 -12.44 -1.20 12.12
CA ASP A 99 -12.19 -2.04 10.95
C ASP A 99 -10.95 -1.60 10.15
N ALA A 100 -10.67 -0.29 10.08
CA ALA A 100 -9.59 0.27 9.27
C ALA A 100 -8.74 1.27 10.07
N HIS A 101 -7.42 1.15 9.92
CA HIS A 101 -6.44 1.99 10.63
C HIS A 101 -5.20 2.25 9.78
N PHE A 102 -4.46 3.29 10.16
CA PHE A 102 -3.25 3.76 9.50
C PHE A 102 -2.05 3.64 10.44
N HIS A 103 -0.96 3.07 9.93
CA HIS A 103 0.35 3.03 10.58
C HIS A 103 1.19 4.16 9.99
N PRO A 104 1.43 5.25 10.75
CA PRO A 104 2.09 6.42 10.21
C PRO A 104 3.58 6.18 9.93
N PRO A 105 4.18 7.00 9.05
CA PRO A 105 5.63 7.03 8.86
C PRO A 105 6.38 7.50 10.12
N PRO A 106 7.70 7.28 10.20
CA PRO A 106 8.59 6.76 9.15
C PRO A 106 8.70 5.24 9.09
N ASP A 107 8.24 4.52 10.11
CA ASP A 107 8.55 3.10 10.27
C ASP A 107 7.33 2.18 10.29
N ALA A 108 6.12 2.72 10.13
CA ALA A 108 4.86 1.97 10.22
C ALA A 108 4.76 1.10 11.49
N SER A 109 5.35 1.57 12.59
CA SER A 109 5.39 0.86 13.88
C SER A 109 4.94 1.72 15.07
N GLY A 110 4.70 3.01 14.85
CA GLY A 110 4.12 3.93 15.83
C GLY A 110 2.68 3.58 16.24
N ALA A 111 2.08 4.47 17.04
CA ALA A 111 0.68 4.34 17.40
C ALA A 111 -0.21 4.37 16.15
N VAL A 112 -1.15 3.43 16.06
CA VAL A 112 -2.09 3.38 14.93
C VAL A 112 -3.10 4.51 15.03
N GLU A 113 -3.42 5.09 13.89
CA GLU A 113 -4.40 6.16 13.74
C GLU A 113 -5.64 5.64 13.02
N PRO A 114 -6.82 6.28 13.15
CA PRO A 114 -7.95 6.00 12.28
C PRO A 114 -7.53 6.11 10.80
N SER A 115 -8.00 5.17 9.96
CA SER A 115 -7.73 5.27 8.52
C SER A 115 -8.30 6.58 7.97
N PRO A 116 -7.51 7.37 7.22
CA PRO A 116 -8.02 8.55 6.52
C PRO A 116 -8.85 8.18 5.27
N ILE A 117 -8.88 6.90 4.90
CA ILE A 117 -9.67 6.38 3.78
C ILE A 117 -11.03 5.92 4.31
N ASP A 118 -12.09 6.63 3.93
CA ASP A 118 -13.48 6.37 4.30
C ASP A 118 -14.24 5.68 3.15
N ASP A 119 -13.64 4.62 2.59
CA ASP A 119 -14.25 3.79 1.55
C ASP A 119 -13.72 2.36 1.66
N THR A 120 -14.55 1.38 1.32
CA THR A 120 -14.22 -0.05 1.33
C THR A 120 -14.08 -0.65 -0.06
N HIS A 121 -14.48 0.07 -1.11
CA HIS A 121 -14.35 -0.38 -2.48
C HIS A 121 -12.88 -0.34 -2.91
N HIS A 122 -12.35 -1.48 -3.36
CA HIS A 122 -10.94 -1.66 -3.71
C HIS A 122 -10.36 -0.56 -4.64
N LEU A 123 -11.12 -0.10 -5.63
CA LEU A 123 -10.67 1.01 -6.49
C LEU A 123 -10.60 2.36 -5.77
N ALA A 124 -11.51 2.65 -4.85
CA ALA A 124 -11.50 3.89 -4.09
C ALA A 124 -10.27 3.91 -3.16
N VAL A 125 -10.03 2.81 -2.43
CA VAL A 125 -8.83 2.63 -1.60
C VAL A 125 -7.54 2.83 -2.43
N LEU A 126 -7.47 2.22 -3.62
CA LEU A 126 -6.32 2.38 -4.51
C LEU A 126 -6.05 3.84 -4.88
N PHE A 127 -7.08 4.57 -5.31
CA PHE A 127 -6.88 5.97 -5.72
C PHE A 127 -6.56 6.87 -4.54
N SER A 128 -7.19 6.69 -3.38
CA SER A 128 -6.84 7.46 -2.18
C SER A 128 -5.37 7.29 -1.80
N VAL A 129 -4.81 6.08 -1.93
CA VAL A 129 -3.39 5.83 -1.65
C VAL A 129 -2.48 6.40 -2.75
N LEU A 130 -2.89 6.36 -4.02
CA LEU A 130 -2.12 6.96 -5.12
C LEU A 130 -2.13 8.50 -5.06
N ASP A 131 -3.24 9.11 -4.65
CA ASP A 131 -3.36 10.54 -4.41
C ASP A 131 -2.46 10.94 -3.23
N TRP A 132 -2.52 10.20 -2.11
CA TRP A 132 -1.61 10.41 -0.99
C TRP A 132 -0.14 10.28 -1.39
N ALA A 133 0.21 9.30 -2.24
CA ALA A 133 1.58 9.13 -2.72
C ALA A 133 2.01 10.30 -3.62
N THR A 134 1.09 10.89 -4.37
CA THR A 134 1.33 12.10 -5.17
C THR A 134 1.64 13.29 -4.28
N ASP A 135 0.88 13.48 -3.20
CA ASP A 135 1.14 14.53 -2.20
C ASP A 135 2.47 14.31 -1.47
N ARG A 136 2.84 13.06 -1.19
CA ARG A 136 4.15 12.73 -0.61
C ARG A 136 5.29 13.11 -1.56
N VAL A 137 5.15 12.82 -2.86
CA VAL A 137 6.14 13.22 -3.87
C VAL A 137 6.26 14.73 -3.93
N ALA A 138 5.14 15.46 -3.93
CA ALA A 138 5.15 16.93 -3.94
C ALA A 138 5.90 17.50 -2.72
N THR A 139 5.54 17.03 -1.52
CA THR A 139 6.22 17.41 -0.27
C THR A 139 7.73 17.15 -0.34
N LEU A 140 8.14 16.02 -0.94
CA LEU A 140 9.55 15.66 -1.05
C LEU A 140 10.36 16.57 -1.95
N HIS A 141 9.75 17.20 -2.96
CA HIS A 141 10.43 18.17 -3.81
C HIS A 141 10.45 19.58 -3.21
N ASP A 142 9.64 19.83 -2.18
CA ASP A 142 9.58 21.10 -1.45
C ASP A 142 10.50 21.12 -0.21
N GLU A 143 11.05 19.97 0.20
CA GLU A 143 12.06 19.79 1.27
C GLU A 143 13.47 20.22 0.82
#